data_AF-A0A1A8ER98-F1
#
_entry.id   AF-A0A1A8ER98-F1
#
_cell.length_a   1.000
_cell.length_b   1.000
_cell.length_c   1.000
_cell.angle_alpha   90.00
_cell.angle_beta   90.00
_cell.angle_gamma   90.00
#
_symmetry.space_group_name_H-M   'P 1'
#
loop_
_entity.id
_entity.type
_entity.pdbx_description
1 polymer ?
#
loop_
_entity_poly.entity_id
_entity_poly.type
_entity_poly.pdbx_seq_one_letter_code
_entity_poly.pdbx_strand_id
1 'polypeptide(L)'
;QSSRFPWENNGSATTHQCLKKSHSAVELRWGSGQSDSSDETSSRKDVEKGLLSSPKEVIKNMWKDFKVPPHNHWLTSSTPCSPSEGRSRPQKRTEKGRRGSKDREKHRVTVPKPFHMMLREDARQKCGVKTRSEMELENTHLRRQLEELSECQRKFRASSVPAHVRLPLYEELQERNEERRRAIREREQHHLQTIQKPFSFLERERLKKEQKQQQLAADREKVKPFKAKPVPKSVYAAASGEQMKEEQLYRSIKIQMRAQEMLCSASLPPSMLTRRPSERKKTKDGSSAAEAAHQPQINKEVPDFKASHKRFQKQLERRKEVKPVTACEPFQLKTSQISCHRERILADIEKDRSSPRMLRWPYISPGSARTPGSSLCSSLSGSMELLPAKATDATKKR
;
A
#
# COMPACT_ATOMS: atom_id res chain seq x y z
N GLN A 1 8.65 -50.42 32.46
CA GLN A 1 9.99 -49.85 32.28
C GLN A 1 9.87 -48.74 31.24
N SER A 2 9.77 -47.50 31.69
CA SER A 2 9.57 -46.32 30.85
C SER A 2 10.92 -45.71 30.50
N SER A 3 11.33 -45.77 29.24
CA SER A 3 12.50 -45.08 28.73
C SER A 3 12.12 -43.67 28.27
N ARG A 4 12.43 -42.67 29.10
CA ARG A 4 12.45 -41.25 28.70
C ARG A 4 13.75 -41.00 27.93
N PHE A 5 13.65 -40.58 26.67
CA PHE A 5 14.75 -39.97 25.94
C PHE A 5 14.82 -38.47 26.29
N PRO A 6 16.00 -37.92 26.63
CA PRO A 6 16.17 -36.48 26.76
C PRO A 6 16.47 -35.88 25.39
N TRP A 7 15.70 -34.87 24.98
CA TRP A 7 16.07 -34.02 23.85
C TRP A 7 17.11 -33.00 24.32
N GLU A 8 18.28 -33.03 23.70
CA GLU A 8 19.35 -32.08 23.90
C GLU A 8 19.00 -30.74 23.24
N ASN A 9 19.04 -29.67 24.04
CA ASN A 9 18.94 -28.28 23.60
C ASN A 9 20.27 -27.87 22.93
N ASN A 10 20.34 -27.99 21.61
CA ASN A 10 21.36 -27.30 20.82
C ASN A 10 20.88 -25.89 20.47
N GLY A 11 21.09 -24.96 21.39
CA GLY A 11 20.94 -23.53 21.14
C GLY A 11 22.11 -23.03 20.31
N SER A 12 21.95 -22.91 19.00
CA SER A 12 22.86 -22.12 18.17
C SER A 12 22.57 -20.64 18.39
N ALA A 13 23.54 -19.91 18.94
CA ALA A 13 23.51 -18.46 19.09
C ALA A 13 23.44 -17.78 17.71
N THR A 14 22.25 -17.34 17.31
CA THR A 14 22.05 -16.53 16.11
C THR A 14 22.38 -15.07 16.45
N THR A 15 23.52 -14.59 15.99
CA THR A 15 23.81 -13.15 15.88
C THR A 15 22.78 -12.49 14.97
N HIS A 16 21.93 -11.65 15.55
CA HIS A 16 20.99 -10.80 14.81
C HIS A 16 21.78 -9.78 13.96
N GLN A 17 22.01 -10.08 12.69
CA GLN A 17 22.33 -9.03 11.72
C GLN A 17 21.07 -8.19 11.51
N CYS A 18 21.10 -6.98 12.05
CA CYS A 18 20.09 -5.96 11.84
C CYS A 18 20.04 -5.60 10.36
N LEU A 19 19.01 -6.08 9.65
CA LEU A 19 18.72 -5.65 8.28
C LEU A 19 18.43 -4.15 8.31
N LYS A 20 19.33 -3.34 7.74
CA LYS A 20 19.11 -1.91 7.52
C LYS A 20 17.89 -1.76 6.61
N LYS A 21 16.83 -1.14 7.13
CA LYS A 21 15.68 -0.67 6.35
C LYS A 21 16.18 0.28 5.27
N SER A 22 15.95 -0.05 4.00
CA SER A 22 16.18 0.86 2.89
C SER A 22 14.97 1.79 2.79
N HIS A 23 15.19 3.09 2.92
CA HIS A 23 14.16 4.10 2.69
C HIS A 23 13.78 4.13 1.21
N SER A 24 12.49 4.09 0.91
CA SER A 24 12.00 4.28 -0.45
C SER A 24 12.08 5.77 -0.83
N ALA A 25 12.32 6.08 -2.11
CA ALA A 25 12.50 7.44 -2.62
C ALA A 25 11.31 8.40 -2.36
N VAL A 26 10.16 7.86 -1.91
CA VAL A 26 8.97 8.64 -1.52
C VAL A 26 9.11 9.28 -0.13
N GLU A 27 9.85 8.66 0.79
CA GLU A 27 9.97 9.14 2.18
C GLU A 27 10.89 10.37 2.32
N LEU A 28 11.77 10.62 1.35
CA LEU A 28 12.67 11.78 1.35
C LEU A 28 12.03 13.08 0.85
N ARG A 29 10.78 13.02 0.33
CA ARG A 29 10.11 14.20 -0.25
C ARG A 29 9.37 15.06 0.80
N TRP A 30 9.18 14.56 2.02
CA TRP A 30 8.35 15.23 3.04
C TRP A 30 8.97 15.14 4.43
N GLY A 31 10.09 15.83 4.62
CA GLY A 31 10.73 15.96 5.93
C GLY A 31 11.51 17.27 6.07
N SER A 32 11.12 18.05 7.08
CA SER A 32 11.84 19.19 7.68
C SER A 32 11.95 20.50 6.90
N GLY A 33 10.93 21.35 7.10
CA GLY A 33 11.14 22.77 7.35
C GLY A 33 11.13 23.00 8.87
N GLN A 34 12.31 23.05 9.49
CA GLN A 34 12.51 23.72 10.77
C GLN A 34 13.78 24.55 10.65
N SER A 35 13.59 25.86 10.74
CA SER A 35 14.61 26.87 10.86
C SER A 35 15.37 26.67 12.17
N ASP A 36 16.69 26.89 12.15
CA ASP A 36 17.33 27.52 13.30
C ASP A 36 18.47 28.43 12.84
N SER A 37 18.50 29.59 13.47
CA SER A 37 19.37 30.73 13.21
C SER A 37 20.29 30.88 14.42
N SER A 38 21.60 31.00 14.19
CA SER A 38 22.50 31.80 15.03
C SER A 38 23.90 31.81 14.44
N ASP A 39 24.43 33.02 14.41
CA ASP A 39 25.76 33.47 13.99
C ASP A 39 26.87 32.99 14.94
N GLU A 40 28.12 32.90 14.45
CA GLU A 40 29.29 33.57 15.03
C GLU A 40 30.62 33.15 14.39
N THR A 41 31.54 34.08 14.48
CA THR A 41 32.70 34.32 13.63
C THR A 41 33.99 33.61 14.10
N SER A 42 34.84 33.17 13.17
CA SER A 42 36.29 33.47 13.20
C SER A 42 37.11 32.84 12.07
N SER A 43 37.85 33.74 11.43
CA SER A 43 38.94 33.56 10.47
C SER A 43 40.04 32.60 10.95
N ARG A 44 40.60 31.80 10.02
CA ARG A 44 42.06 31.68 9.81
C ARG A 44 42.46 30.86 8.56
N LYS A 45 43.15 31.58 7.66
CA LYS A 45 44.33 31.24 6.83
C LYS A 45 44.17 30.55 5.46
N ASP A 46 44.70 31.29 4.48
CA ASP A 46 45.08 30.97 3.11
C ASP A 46 45.86 29.66 2.97
N VAL A 47 45.47 28.85 1.96
CA VAL A 47 46.39 28.03 1.17
C VAL A 47 45.90 28.01 -0.28
N GLU A 48 46.76 28.55 -1.16
CA GLU A 48 46.90 28.35 -2.60
C GLU A 48 45.66 28.11 -3.49
N LYS A 49 45.46 29.08 -4.40
CA LYS A 49 44.54 29.00 -5.55
C LYS A 49 45.03 27.99 -6.58
N GLY A 50 44.76 26.70 -6.33
CA GLY A 50 44.82 25.62 -7.31
C GLY A 50 43.43 25.27 -7.84
N LEU A 51 42.95 26.03 -8.82
CA LEU A 51 41.96 25.63 -9.84
C LEU A 51 40.78 24.73 -9.38
N LEU A 52 39.84 25.29 -8.63
CA LEU A 52 38.46 24.78 -8.60
C LEU A 52 37.73 25.21 -9.88
N SER A 53 38.15 24.69 -11.03
CA SER A 53 37.31 24.78 -12.24
C SER A 53 36.28 23.65 -12.17
N SER A 54 34.99 23.99 -12.23
CA SER A 54 33.93 22.98 -12.30
C SER A 54 34.19 22.04 -13.49
N PRO A 55 33.94 20.73 -13.40
CA PRO A 55 34.13 19.81 -14.53
C PRO A 55 33.47 20.29 -15.83
N LYS A 56 32.36 21.02 -15.72
CA LYS A 56 31.68 21.68 -16.85
C LYS A 56 32.50 22.82 -17.47
N GLU A 57 33.23 23.59 -16.68
CA GLU A 57 34.06 24.69 -17.16
C GLU A 57 35.36 24.19 -17.79
N VAL A 58 35.93 23.10 -17.27
CA VAL A 58 37.07 22.42 -17.89
C VAL A 58 36.69 21.97 -19.30
N ILE A 59 35.56 21.27 -19.45
CA ILE A 59 35.07 20.83 -20.76
C ILE A 59 34.80 22.03 -21.67
N LYS A 60 34.18 23.10 -21.17
CA LYS A 60 33.87 24.29 -21.96
C LYS A 60 35.13 25.04 -22.43
N ASN A 61 36.20 25.04 -21.64
CA ASN A 61 37.46 25.68 -22.02
C ASN A 61 38.23 24.87 -23.07
N MET A 62 38.11 23.53 -23.10
CA MET A 62 38.79 22.67 -24.08
C MET A 62 38.40 22.96 -25.54
N TRP A 63 37.23 23.54 -25.79
CA TRP A 63 36.74 23.85 -27.13
C TRP A 63 37.01 25.29 -27.58
N LYS A 64 37.60 26.14 -26.73
CA LYS A 64 37.84 27.56 -27.04
C LYS A 64 38.99 27.79 -28.01
N ASP A 65 40.02 26.95 -27.92
CA ASP A 65 41.25 27.09 -28.73
C ASP A 65 41.30 26.11 -29.91
N PHE A 66 40.25 25.31 -30.10
CA PHE A 66 40.16 24.34 -31.18
C PHE A 66 39.80 25.04 -32.51
N LYS A 67 40.80 25.28 -33.36
CA LYS A 67 40.65 25.82 -34.72
C LYS A 67 41.02 24.74 -35.73
N VAL A 68 40.09 24.40 -36.62
CA VAL A 68 40.36 23.49 -37.76
C VAL A 68 40.88 24.32 -38.93
N PRO A 69 42.06 24.02 -39.52
CA PRO A 69 42.54 24.73 -40.70
C PRO A 69 41.62 24.48 -41.91
N PRO A 70 41.33 25.49 -42.74
CA PRO A 70 40.52 25.29 -43.93
C PRO A 70 41.25 24.36 -44.90
N HIS A 71 40.59 23.26 -45.25
CA HIS A 71 41.11 22.25 -46.15
C HIS A 71 41.10 22.79 -47.59
N ASN A 72 42.22 23.37 -48.04
CA ASN A 72 42.41 23.71 -49.44
C ASN A 72 42.55 22.43 -50.25
N HIS A 73 41.55 22.18 -51.10
CA HIS A 73 41.53 21.12 -52.08
C HIS A 73 42.39 21.56 -53.25
N TRP A 74 43.59 21.01 -53.35
CA TRP A 74 44.43 21.09 -54.55
C TRP A 74 44.62 19.67 -55.07
N LEU A 75 43.87 19.34 -56.11
CA LEU A 75 44.26 18.32 -57.06
C LEU A 75 45.09 19.04 -58.11
N THR A 76 46.33 18.61 -58.36
CA THR A 76 46.90 18.41 -59.71
C THR A 76 48.32 17.84 -59.60
N SER A 77 48.52 16.78 -60.37
CA SER A 77 49.73 16.05 -60.75
C SER A 77 50.96 16.91 -61.05
N SER A 78 52.17 16.36 -60.83
CA SER A 78 53.26 16.24 -61.83
C SER A 78 54.60 15.79 -61.19
N THR A 79 55.22 14.77 -61.80
CA THR A 79 56.61 14.23 -61.73
C THR A 79 57.70 15.28 -62.09
N PRO A 80 59.05 15.05 -62.14
CA PRO A 80 59.84 13.79 -62.22
C PRO A 80 61.25 13.75 -61.52
N CYS A 81 61.93 12.59 -61.50
CA CYS A 81 63.38 12.46 -61.78
C CYS A 81 63.88 11.00 -61.90
N SER A 82 64.58 10.70 -62.99
CA SER A 82 65.36 9.48 -63.33
C SER A 82 66.88 9.73 -63.00
N PRO A 83 67.89 8.93 -63.42
CA PRO A 83 67.96 7.60 -64.06
C PRO A 83 69.06 6.63 -63.50
N SER A 84 69.11 5.36 -63.97
CA SER A 84 70.32 4.55 -64.27
C SER A 84 69.94 3.06 -64.46
N GLU A 85 69.84 2.57 -65.72
CA GLU A 85 70.79 1.71 -66.47
C GLU A 85 70.66 0.19 -66.24
N GLY A 86 70.46 -0.58 -67.33
CA GLY A 86 70.69 -2.04 -67.32
C GLY A 86 69.88 -2.94 -68.25
N ARG A 87 70.18 -2.88 -69.57
CA ARG A 87 70.22 -4.00 -70.57
C ARG A 87 68.94 -4.77 -71.02
N SER A 88 68.57 -4.47 -72.28
CA SER A 88 68.25 -5.31 -73.48
C SER A 88 68.21 -6.85 -73.35
N ARG A 89 67.41 -7.69 -74.06
CA ARG A 89 66.68 -7.65 -75.36
C ARG A 89 65.81 -8.97 -75.52
N PRO A 90 65.14 -9.30 -76.66
CA PRO A 90 63.68 -9.56 -76.71
C PRO A 90 63.24 -10.95 -77.22
N GLN A 91 61.94 -11.31 -77.15
CA GLN A 91 61.32 -12.13 -78.21
C GLN A 91 59.76 -12.15 -78.22
N LYS A 92 59.25 -11.89 -79.43
CA LYS A 92 58.06 -12.44 -80.14
C LYS A 92 56.63 -12.27 -79.59
N ARG A 93 55.92 -11.41 -80.34
CA ARG A 93 54.49 -11.36 -80.70
C ARG A 93 53.70 -12.68 -80.57
N THR A 94 52.50 -12.57 -80.00
CA THR A 94 51.23 -12.98 -80.64
C THR A 94 50.07 -12.21 -80.02
N GLU A 95 49.34 -11.47 -80.86
CA GLU A 95 48.02 -10.92 -80.56
C GLU A 95 46.99 -12.05 -80.55
N LYS A 96 46.11 -12.08 -79.55
CA LYS A 96 44.65 -12.18 -79.67
C LYS A 96 44.05 -12.68 -78.35
N GLY A 97 42.93 -12.06 -77.97
CA GLY A 97 42.00 -12.63 -77.00
C GLY A 97 41.67 -11.71 -75.85
N ARG A 98 40.83 -10.69 -76.13
CA ARG A 98 40.05 -10.03 -75.08
C ARG A 98 39.18 -11.09 -74.39
N ARG A 99 39.50 -11.43 -73.15
CA ARG A 99 38.52 -11.93 -72.18
C ARG A 99 38.71 -11.11 -70.92
N GLY A 100 37.68 -10.35 -70.57
CA GLY A 100 37.66 -9.51 -69.39
C GLY A 100 37.85 -10.37 -68.14
N SER A 101 39.02 -10.25 -67.51
CA SER A 101 39.12 -10.40 -66.07
C SER A 101 38.99 -8.99 -65.52
N LYS A 102 37.86 -8.68 -64.88
CA LYS A 102 37.80 -7.58 -63.91
C LYS A 102 38.68 -8.01 -62.74
N ASP A 103 39.99 -7.86 -62.89
CA ASP A 103 40.88 -7.84 -61.74
C ASP A 103 40.52 -6.55 -61.00
N ARG A 104 39.68 -6.70 -59.98
CA ARG A 104 39.41 -5.62 -59.04
C ARG A 104 40.76 -5.28 -58.45
N GLU A 105 41.28 -4.12 -58.81
CA GLU A 105 42.43 -3.51 -58.16
C GLU A 105 42.09 -3.38 -56.68
N LYS A 106 42.52 -4.36 -55.88
CA LYS A 106 42.27 -4.36 -54.43
C LYS A 106 43.16 -3.26 -53.87
N HIS A 107 42.55 -2.16 -53.43
CA HIS A 107 43.24 -1.14 -52.63
C HIS A 107 44.02 -1.86 -51.53
N ARG A 108 45.35 -1.77 -51.58
CA ARG A 108 46.21 -2.32 -50.53
C ARG A 108 45.87 -1.56 -49.25
N VAL A 109 45.12 -2.20 -48.37
CA VAL A 109 44.83 -1.67 -47.04
C VAL A 109 46.17 -1.52 -46.33
N THR A 110 46.58 -0.28 -46.09
CA THR A 110 47.78 0.01 -45.30
C THR A 110 47.50 -0.47 -43.88
N VAL A 111 48.02 -1.65 -43.54
CA VAL A 111 47.98 -2.16 -42.17
C VAL A 111 49.13 -1.49 -41.42
N PRO A 112 48.84 -0.61 -40.43
CA PRO A 112 49.90 0.01 -39.65
C PRO A 112 50.71 -1.09 -38.95
N LYS A 113 52.04 -0.94 -38.98
CA LYS A 113 52.94 -1.85 -38.29
C LYS A 113 52.57 -1.84 -36.79
N PRO A 114 52.29 -2.99 -36.16
CA PRO A 114 51.93 -3.03 -34.75
C PRO A 114 53.07 -2.48 -33.90
N PHE A 115 52.73 -1.80 -32.82
CA PHE A 115 53.70 -1.27 -31.89
C PHE A 115 54.37 -2.41 -31.10
N HIS A 116 55.61 -2.20 -30.67
CA HIS A 116 56.42 -3.23 -30.00
C HIS A 116 55.76 -3.81 -28.73
N MET A 117 54.96 -3.01 -28.02
CA MET A 117 54.19 -3.47 -26.86
C MET A 117 53.08 -4.49 -27.23
N MET A 118 52.43 -4.37 -28.40
CA MET A 118 51.41 -5.34 -28.87
C MET A 118 52.08 -6.67 -29.21
N LEU A 119 53.23 -6.61 -29.91
CA LEU A 119 54.03 -7.81 -30.20
C LEU A 119 54.54 -8.49 -28.92
N ARG A 120 54.88 -7.71 -27.89
CA ARG A 120 55.25 -8.22 -26.56
C ARG A 120 54.07 -8.89 -25.87
N GLU A 121 52.88 -8.30 -25.91
CA GLU A 121 51.66 -8.90 -25.35
C GLU A 121 51.26 -10.19 -26.06
N ASP A 122 51.29 -10.21 -27.40
CA ASP A 122 51.03 -11.41 -28.21
C ASP A 122 52.03 -12.54 -27.90
N ALA A 123 53.32 -12.21 -27.73
CA ALA A 123 54.32 -13.18 -27.32
C ALA A 123 54.05 -13.74 -25.91
N ARG A 124 53.59 -12.90 -24.96
CA ARG A 124 53.18 -13.34 -23.62
C ARG A 124 51.97 -14.26 -23.66
N GLN A 125 50.97 -13.93 -24.49
CA GLN A 125 49.79 -14.77 -24.73
C GLN A 125 50.17 -16.13 -25.34
N LYS A 126 51.08 -16.14 -26.34
CA LYS A 126 51.58 -17.37 -26.97
C LYS A 126 52.35 -18.26 -25.99
N CYS A 127 53.05 -17.68 -25.03
CA CYS A 127 53.72 -18.40 -23.95
C CYS A 127 52.76 -18.82 -22.81
N GLY A 128 51.45 -18.54 -22.92
CA GLY A 128 50.43 -18.92 -21.93
C GLY A 128 50.49 -18.12 -20.63
N VAL A 129 51.21 -16.99 -20.59
CA VAL A 129 51.36 -16.16 -19.39
C VAL A 129 50.19 -15.20 -19.30
N LYS A 130 49.15 -15.60 -18.55
CA LYS A 130 47.98 -14.77 -18.29
C LYS A 130 48.31 -13.56 -17.44
N THR A 131 47.67 -12.44 -17.73
CA THR A 131 47.75 -11.23 -16.90
C THR A 131 46.81 -11.38 -15.70
N ARG A 132 47.11 -10.69 -14.59
CA ARG A 132 46.28 -10.73 -13.37
C ARG A 132 44.80 -10.42 -13.64
N SER A 133 44.52 -9.43 -14.49
CA SER A 133 43.15 -9.07 -14.91
C SER A 133 42.43 -10.19 -15.64
N GLU A 134 43.12 -10.92 -16.52
CA GLU A 134 42.56 -12.05 -17.25
C GLU A 134 42.20 -13.19 -16.31
N MET A 135 43.09 -13.48 -15.34
CA MET A 135 42.84 -14.48 -14.32
C MET A 135 41.67 -14.10 -13.41
N GLU A 136 41.55 -12.81 -13.04
CA GLU A 136 40.41 -12.31 -12.25
C GLU A 136 39.10 -12.45 -13.03
N LEU A 137 39.07 -12.11 -14.33
CA LEU A 137 37.90 -12.30 -15.19
C LEU A 137 37.52 -13.78 -15.30
N GLU A 138 38.48 -14.67 -15.56
CA GLU A 138 38.24 -16.11 -15.58
C GLU A 138 37.69 -16.62 -14.24
N ASN A 139 38.25 -16.16 -13.12
CA ASN A 139 37.78 -16.57 -11.79
C ASN A 139 36.34 -16.10 -11.53
N THR A 140 36.00 -14.86 -11.92
CA THR A 140 34.61 -14.38 -11.80
C THR A 140 33.65 -15.17 -12.68
N HIS A 141 34.08 -15.55 -13.89
CA HIS A 141 33.28 -16.38 -14.78
C HIS A 141 33.05 -17.77 -14.18
N LEU A 142 34.09 -18.40 -13.64
CA LEU A 142 33.99 -19.69 -12.95
C LEU A 142 33.08 -19.62 -11.72
N ARG A 143 33.18 -18.55 -10.92
CA ARG A 143 32.28 -18.34 -9.76
C ARG A 143 30.82 -18.23 -10.17
N ARG A 144 30.52 -17.50 -11.24
CA ARG A 144 29.16 -17.40 -11.79
C ARG A 144 28.65 -18.75 -12.28
N GLN A 145 29.46 -19.50 -13.01
CA GLN A 145 29.07 -20.85 -13.46
C GLN A 145 28.77 -21.78 -12.28
N LEU A 146 29.57 -21.73 -11.21
CA LEU A 146 29.33 -22.52 -10.00
C LEU A 146 28.05 -22.09 -9.27
N GLU A 147 27.79 -20.79 -9.17
CA GLU A 147 26.57 -20.23 -8.60
C GLU A 147 25.34 -20.66 -9.39
N GLU A 148 25.36 -20.50 -10.72
CA GLU A 148 24.30 -20.94 -11.63
C GLU A 148 24.01 -22.45 -11.51
N LEU A 149 25.04 -23.30 -11.48
CA LEU A 149 24.87 -24.74 -11.27
C LEU A 149 24.26 -25.06 -9.91
N SER A 150 24.66 -24.35 -8.86
CA SER A 150 24.09 -24.50 -7.52
C SER A 150 22.63 -24.05 -7.46
N GLU A 151 22.27 -23.02 -8.21
CA GLU A 151 20.89 -22.52 -8.34
C GLU A 151 20.03 -23.46 -9.17
N CYS A 152 20.56 -24.04 -10.26
CA CYS A 152 19.86 -25.07 -11.04
C CYS A 152 19.55 -26.34 -10.23
N GLN A 153 20.43 -26.69 -9.27
CA GLN A 153 20.18 -27.80 -8.33
C GLN A 153 19.13 -27.43 -7.27
N ARG A 154 18.95 -26.14 -6.99
CA ARG A 154 17.93 -25.64 -6.06
C ARG A 154 16.55 -25.75 -6.69
N LYS A 155 15.85 -26.83 -6.37
CA LYS A 155 14.44 -27.00 -6.75
C LYS A 155 13.62 -25.87 -6.12
N PHE A 156 12.98 -25.05 -6.95
CA PHE A 156 12.10 -23.99 -6.50
C PHE A 156 11.01 -24.58 -5.59
N ARG A 157 10.99 -24.13 -4.34
CA ARG A 157 9.89 -24.39 -3.40
C ARG A 157 9.40 -23.06 -2.89
N ALA A 158 8.09 -22.90 -2.86
CA ALA A 158 7.48 -21.74 -2.22
C ALA A 158 7.91 -21.68 -0.76
N SER A 159 8.21 -20.47 -0.28
CA SER A 159 8.37 -20.24 1.14
C SER A 159 7.07 -20.65 1.83
N SER A 160 7.19 -21.35 2.97
CA SER A 160 6.01 -21.71 3.75
C SER A 160 5.27 -20.44 4.14
N VAL A 161 3.94 -20.49 4.11
CA VAL A 161 3.10 -19.37 4.58
C VAL A 161 3.55 -18.93 5.99
N PRO A 162 3.73 -17.63 6.26
CA PRO A 162 4.12 -17.13 7.58
C PRO A 162 3.20 -17.64 8.70
N ALA A 163 3.76 -17.86 9.88
CA ALA A 163 3.04 -18.43 11.01
C ALA A 163 1.82 -17.58 11.44
N HIS A 164 1.95 -16.25 11.45
CA HIS A 164 0.87 -15.33 11.86
C HIS A 164 -0.41 -15.44 11.00
N VAL A 165 -0.30 -15.96 9.78
CA VAL A 165 -1.46 -16.20 8.89
C VAL A 165 -2.25 -17.44 9.33
N ARG A 166 -1.58 -18.41 9.97
CA ARG A 166 -2.21 -19.64 10.47
C ARG A 166 -2.78 -19.51 11.88
N LEU A 167 -2.36 -18.50 12.64
CA LEU A 167 -2.78 -18.29 14.02
C LEU A 167 -4.04 -17.40 14.09
N PRO A 168 -5.05 -17.77 14.90
CA PRO A 168 -6.24 -16.94 15.11
C PRO A 168 -5.93 -15.76 16.05
N LEU A 169 -5.41 -14.65 15.50
CA LEU A 169 -4.95 -13.47 16.28
C LEU A 169 -6.06 -12.46 16.65
N TYR A 170 -7.33 -12.78 16.37
CA TYR A 170 -8.42 -11.81 16.50
C TYR A 170 -8.52 -11.22 17.91
N GLU A 171 -8.41 -12.05 18.94
CA GLU A 171 -8.51 -11.63 20.34
C GLU A 171 -7.37 -10.68 20.72
N GLU A 172 -6.12 -11.03 20.37
CA GLU A 172 -4.98 -10.17 20.65
C GLU A 172 -5.05 -8.83 19.90
N LEU A 173 -5.61 -8.81 18.68
CA LEU A 173 -5.84 -7.56 17.94
C LEU A 173 -6.90 -6.70 18.62
N GLN A 174 -7.97 -7.31 19.13
CA GLN A 174 -9.00 -6.60 19.88
C GLN A 174 -8.44 -5.99 21.17
N GLU A 175 -7.64 -6.74 21.93
CA GLU A 175 -7.00 -6.26 23.15
C GLU A 175 -6.09 -5.06 22.87
N ARG A 176 -5.18 -5.16 21.90
CA ARG A 176 -4.33 -4.03 21.48
C ARG A 176 -5.15 -2.81 21.04
N ASN A 177 -6.29 -3.02 20.38
CA ASN A 177 -7.19 -1.93 20.00
C ASN A 177 -7.91 -1.30 21.19
N GLU A 178 -8.28 -2.10 22.18
CA GLU A 178 -8.85 -1.61 23.44
C GLU A 178 -7.83 -0.82 24.25
N GLU A 179 -6.60 -1.30 24.35
CA GLU A 179 -5.48 -0.61 25.01
C GLU A 179 -5.23 0.76 24.35
N ARG A 180 -5.12 0.80 23.02
CA ARG A 180 -5.00 2.08 22.29
C ARG A 180 -6.15 3.03 22.59
N ARG A 181 -7.39 2.54 22.64
CA ARG A 181 -8.57 3.34 23.00
C ARG A 181 -8.56 3.81 24.45
N ARG A 182 -8.02 3.02 25.38
CA ARG A 182 -7.86 3.43 26.79
C ARG A 182 -6.80 4.52 26.92
N ALA A 183 -5.62 4.32 26.33
CA ALA A 183 -4.53 5.29 26.35
C ALA A 183 -4.94 6.65 25.76
N ILE A 184 -5.70 6.67 24.67
CA ILE A 184 -6.23 7.91 24.08
C ILE A 184 -7.16 8.62 25.06
N ARG A 185 -8.11 7.90 25.66
CA ARG A 185 -9.05 8.47 26.64
C ARG A 185 -8.34 9.01 27.88
N GLU A 186 -7.33 8.31 28.38
CA GLU A 186 -6.53 8.77 29.53
C GLU A 186 -5.75 10.04 29.18
N ARG A 187 -5.13 10.09 28.00
CA ARG A 187 -4.42 11.29 27.52
C ARG A 187 -5.37 12.47 27.37
N GLU A 188 -6.55 12.26 26.80
CA GLU A 188 -7.59 13.29 26.66
C GLU A 188 -8.08 13.77 28.03
N GLN A 189 -8.34 12.86 28.96
CA GLN A 189 -8.74 13.21 30.32
C GLN A 189 -7.66 14.04 31.03
N HIS A 190 -6.40 13.63 30.96
CA HIS A 190 -5.28 14.37 31.55
C HIS A 190 -5.13 15.76 30.92
N HIS A 191 -5.29 15.86 29.59
CA HIS A 191 -5.25 17.13 28.88
C HIS A 191 -6.40 18.06 29.32
N LEU A 192 -7.62 17.53 29.41
CA LEU A 192 -8.77 18.28 29.90
C LEU A 192 -8.56 18.75 31.34
N GLN A 193 -8.04 17.91 32.23
CA GLN A 193 -7.72 18.30 33.62
C GLN A 193 -6.67 19.41 33.68
N THR A 194 -5.68 19.39 32.79
CA THR A 194 -4.63 20.42 32.74
C THR A 194 -5.17 21.76 32.23
N ILE A 195 -6.10 21.75 31.26
CA ILE A 195 -6.72 22.96 30.71
C ILE A 195 -7.80 23.53 31.65
N GLN A 196 -8.51 22.66 32.37
CA GLN A 196 -9.55 23.05 33.30
C GLN A 196 -8.94 23.85 34.45
N LYS A 197 -9.06 25.17 34.40
CA LYS A 197 -8.91 26.02 35.57
C LYS A 197 -10.19 25.86 36.41
N PRO A 198 -10.15 25.23 37.58
CA PRO A 198 -11.34 25.13 38.41
C PRO A 198 -11.83 26.55 38.69
N PHE A 199 -13.13 26.77 38.51
CA PHE A 199 -13.72 28.06 38.85
C PHE A 199 -13.46 28.35 40.33
N SER A 200 -13.15 29.61 40.67
CA SER A 200 -12.88 30.01 42.07
C SER A 200 -14.03 29.68 43.03
N PHE A 201 -15.23 29.45 42.50
CA PHE A 201 -16.37 28.95 43.24
C PHE A 201 -16.21 27.51 43.77
N LEU A 202 -15.46 26.58 43.13
CA LEU A 202 -15.23 25.23 43.66
C LEU A 202 -14.35 25.28 44.90
N GLU A 203 -13.31 26.09 44.84
CA GLU A 203 -12.37 26.29 45.94
C GLU A 203 -13.07 26.99 47.11
N ARG A 204 -13.86 28.03 46.83
CA ARG A 204 -14.73 28.69 47.82
C ARG A 204 -15.75 27.73 48.44
N GLU A 205 -16.36 26.85 47.65
CA GLU A 205 -17.36 25.90 48.14
C GLU A 205 -16.72 24.78 48.98
N ARG A 206 -15.54 24.28 48.59
CA ARG A 206 -14.74 23.35 49.41
C ARG A 206 -14.37 23.97 50.75
N LEU A 207 -13.84 25.19 50.73
CA LEU A 207 -13.43 25.91 51.94
C LEU A 207 -14.64 26.22 52.84
N LYS A 208 -15.79 26.59 52.25
CA LYS A 208 -17.06 26.74 52.99
C LYS A 208 -17.57 25.42 53.57
N LYS A 209 -17.40 24.29 52.85
CA LYS A 209 -17.74 22.94 53.35
C LYS A 209 -16.83 22.50 54.48
N GLU A 210 -15.52 22.72 54.38
CA GLU A 210 -14.57 22.45 55.45
C GLU A 210 -14.85 23.30 56.69
N GLN A 211 -15.07 24.61 56.52
CA GLN A 211 -15.48 25.49 57.62
C GLN A 211 -16.79 25.01 58.26
N LYS A 212 -17.77 24.60 57.46
CA LYS A 212 -19.04 24.07 57.97
C LYS A 212 -18.85 22.71 58.67
N GLN A 213 -17.96 21.84 58.19
CA GLN A 213 -17.62 20.58 58.84
C GLN A 213 -16.85 20.79 60.15
N GLN A 214 -15.92 21.75 60.19
CA GLN A 214 -15.21 22.14 61.40
C GLN A 214 -16.16 22.76 62.42
N GLN A 215 -17.08 23.62 61.99
CA GLN A 215 -18.16 24.16 62.84
C GLN A 215 -19.10 23.06 63.34
N LEU A 216 -19.51 22.12 62.48
CA LEU A 216 -20.34 20.98 62.87
C LEU A 216 -19.59 19.99 63.79
N ALA A 217 -18.27 19.87 63.68
CA ALA A 217 -17.46 19.07 64.58
C ALA A 217 -17.26 19.75 65.95
N ALA A 218 -17.06 21.08 65.96
CA ALA A 218 -16.92 21.89 67.17
C ALA A 218 -18.26 22.07 67.92
N ASP A 219 -19.38 22.19 67.21
CA ASP A 219 -20.70 22.36 67.81
C ASP A 219 -21.25 21.07 68.44
N ARG A 220 -20.74 19.90 68.04
CA ARG A 220 -21.21 18.59 68.56
C ARG A 220 -20.96 18.39 70.05
N GLU A 221 -20.01 19.10 70.65
CA GLU A 221 -19.71 18.97 72.09
C GLU A 221 -20.62 19.81 72.99
N LYS A 222 -21.44 20.73 72.45
CA LYS A 222 -22.27 21.65 73.26
C LYS A 222 -23.66 21.96 72.67
N VAL A 223 -24.36 21.00 72.07
CA VAL A 223 -25.76 21.24 71.66
C VAL A 223 -26.72 20.91 72.79
N LYS A 224 -27.14 21.93 73.56
CA LYS A 224 -28.40 21.86 74.32
C LYS A 224 -29.54 21.81 73.30
N PRO A 225 -30.50 20.86 73.39
CA PRO A 225 -31.61 20.81 72.45
C PRO A 225 -32.37 22.14 72.51
N PHE A 226 -32.39 22.86 71.40
CA PHE A 226 -33.07 24.13 71.26
C PHE A 226 -34.57 23.92 71.50
N LYS A 227 -35.08 24.51 72.58
CA LYS A 227 -36.53 24.61 72.79
C LYS A 227 -37.01 25.88 72.08
N ALA A 228 -37.60 25.68 70.90
CA ALA A 228 -38.16 26.77 70.11
C ALA A 228 -39.33 27.42 70.83
N LYS A 229 -39.42 28.75 70.72
CA LYS A 229 -40.65 29.49 71.03
C LYS A 229 -41.75 28.98 70.08
N PRO A 230 -43.01 28.85 70.55
CA PRO A 230 -44.09 28.36 69.72
C PRO A 230 -44.21 29.22 68.46
N VAL A 231 -44.36 28.55 67.32
CA VAL A 231 -44.41 29.22 66.02
C VAL A 231 -45.61 30.18 65.99
N PRO A 232 -45.43 31.43 65.53
CA PRO A 232 -46.53 32.39 65.42
C PRO A 232 -47.71 31.83 64.64
N LYS A 233 -48.94 32.16 65.07
CA LYS A 233 -50.19 31.68 64.46
C LYS A 233 -50.29 31.99 62.95
N SER A 234 -49.61 33.02 62.47
CA SER A 234 -49.52 33.37 61.05
C SER A 234 -48.89 32.27 60.19
N VAL A 235 -47.96 31.48 60.75
CA VAL A 235 -47.36 30.35 60.02
C VAL A 235 -48.35 29.20 59.88
N TYR A 236 -49.20 28.97 60.89
CA TYR A 236 -50.30 28.01 60.79
C TYR A 236 -51.38 28.48 59.81
N ALA A 237 -51.61 29.79 59.70
CA ALA A 237 -52.49 30.36 58.68
C ALA A 237 -51.92 30.14 57.26
N ALA A 238 -50.61 30.28 57.06
CA ALA A 238 -49.96 29.94 55.79
C ALA A 238 -49.95 28.42 55.51
N ALA A 239 -49.84 27.59 56.56
CA ALA A 239 -49.87 26.13 56.48
C ALA A 239 -51.29 25.53 56.40
N SER A 240 -52.34 26.34 56.59
CA SER A 240 -53.75 25.92 56.49
C SER A 240 -54.12 25.37 55.11
N GLY A 241 -53.25 25.58 54.11
CA GLY A 241 -53.41 25.09 52.75
C GLY A 241 -54.54 25.77 51.99
N GLU A 242 -55.25 26.73 52.58
CA GLU A 242 -56.32 27.48 51.92
C GLU A 242 -55.77 28.32 50.76
N GLN A 243 -54.67 29.04 50.97
CA GLN A 243 -54.01 29.79 49.88
C GLN A 243 -53.49 28.88 48.77
N MET A 244 -52.99 27.69 49.11
CA MET A 244 -52.56 26.70 48.11
C MET A 244 -53.74 26.20 47.27
N LYS A 245 -54.91 25.97 47.89
CA LYS A 245 -56.14 25.58 47.18
C LYS A 245 -56.65 26.71 46.30
N GLU A 246 -56.60 27.94 46.79
CA GLU A 246 -56.98 29.14 46.05
C GLU A 246 -56.06 29.37 44.83
N GLU A 247 -54.73 29.27 44.99
CA GLU A 247 -53.78 29.34 43.89
C GLU A 247 -54.00 28.25 42.83
N GLN A 248 -54.30 27.01 43.26
CA GLN A 248 -54.61 25.92 42.35
C GLN A 248 -55.89 26.18 41.57
N LEU A 249 -56.92 26.73 42.22
CA LEU A 249 -58.16 27.15 41.57
C LEU A 249 -57.88 28.25 40.55
N TYR A 250 -57.14 29.30 40.91
CA TYR A 250 -56.73 30.35 39.98
C TYR A 250 -55.93 29.81 38.78
N ARG A 251 -55.00 28.87 39.01
CA ARG A 251 -54.26 28.20 37.94
C ARG A 251 -55.21 27.41 37.04
N SER A 252 -56.16 26.66 37.58
CA SER A 252 -57.11 25.88 36.78
C SER A 252 -58.01 26.78 35.93
N ILE A 253 -58.51 27.89 36.47
CA ILE A 253 -59.31 28.86 35.74
C ILE A 253 -58.49 29.46 34.61
N LYS A 254 -57.24 29.86 34.88
CA LYS A 254 -56.35 30.44 33.87
C LYS A 254 -56.02 29.45 32.75
N ILE A 255 -55.83 28.18 33.08
CA ILE A 255 -55.60 27.12 32.09
C ILE A 255 -56.85 26.91 31.23
N GLN A 256 -58.03 26.85 31.84
CA GLN A 256 -59.30 26.72 31.12
C GLN A 256 -59.54 27.91 30.18
N MET A 257 -59.34 29.14 30.66
CA MET A 257 -59.47 30.35 29.83
C MET A 257 -58.51 30.33 28.65
N ARG A 258 -57.24 29.97 28.89
CA ARG A 258 -56.25 29.85 27.82
C ARG A 258 -56.63 28.77 26.80
N ALA A 259 -57.12 27.63 27.27
CA ALA A 259 -57.57 26.55 26.39
C ALA A 259 -58.76 27.00 25.53
N GLN A 260 -59.73 27.70 26.11
CA GLN A 260 -60.87 28.26 25.38
C GLN A 260 -60.42 29.30 24.34
N GLU A 261 -59.51 30.19 24.69
CA GLU A 261 -58.94 31.18 23.76
C GLU A 261 -58.19 30.51 22.60
N MET A 262 -57.39 29.47 22.89
CA MET A 262 -56.73 28.65 21.88
C MET A 262 -57.74 27.94 20.96
N LEU A 263 -58.85 27.43 21.49
CA LEU A 263 -59.91 26.82 20.68
C LEU A 263 -60.64 27.84 19.80
N CYS A 264 -60.93 29.03 20.33
CA CYS A 264 -61.55 30.11 19.57
C CYS A 264 -60.63 30.63 18.47
N SER A 265 -59.35 30.83 18.77
CA SER A 265 -58.35 31.29 17.78
C SER A 265 -58.02 30.23 16.72
N ALA A 266 -58.06 28.95 17.07
CA ALA A 266 -57.92 27.84 16.12
C ALA A 266 -59.21 27.52 15.35
N SER A 267 -60.34 28.14 15.71
CA SER A 267 -61.60 27.95 14.99
C SER A 267 -61.52 28.57 13.60
N LEU A 268 -62.07 27.86 12.61
CA LEU A 268 -62.11 28.34 11.23
C LEU A 268 -63.03 29.56 11.13
N PRO A 269 -62.76 30.50 10.20
CA PRO A 269 -63.67 31.61 9.93
C PRO A 269 -65.10 31.10 9.64
N PRO A 270 -66.16 31.81 10.06
CA PRO A 270 -67.55 31.36 9.91
C PRO A 270 -67.95 30.93 8.48
N SER A 271 -67.33 31.52 7.46
CA SER A 271 -67.54 31.17 6.05
C SER A 271 -67.08 29.75 5.67
N MET A 272 -66.14 29.16 6.42
CA MET A 272 -65.63 27.81 6.20
C MET A 272 -66.35 26.75 7.05
N LEU A 273 -67.11 27.14 8.07
CA LEU A 273 -67.87 26.22 8.93
C LEU A 273 -69.03 25.55 8.18
N THR A 274 -69.65 26.23 7.21
CA THR A 274 -70.74 25.70 6.37
C THR A 274 -70.29 24.63 5.37
N ARG A 275 -68.98 24.56 5.09
CA ARG A 275 -68.36 23.54 4.21
C ARG A 275 -67.82 22.33 4.97
N ARG A 276 -68.17 22.16 6.25
CA ARG A 276 -67.87 20.92 6.97
C ARG A 276 -68.58 19.78 6.25
N PRO A 277 -67.87 18.74 5.74
CA PRO A 277 -68.54 17.50 5.39
C PRO A 277 -69.18 17.01 6.69
N SER A 278 -70.51 16.97 6.72
CA SER A 278 -71.25 16.39 7.83
C SER A 278 -70.64 15.03 8.15
N GLU A 279 -70.48 14.77 9.44
CA GLU A 279 -70.00 13.53 10.03
C GLU A 279 -70.40 12.34 9.16
N ARG A 280 -69.43 11.85 8.39
CA ARG A 280 -69.61 10.65 7.59
C ARG A 280 -69.84 9.55 8.61
N LYS A 281 -71.10 9.16 8.77
CA LYS A 281 -71.57 8.09 9.66
C LYS A 281 -70.55 6.96 9.64
N LYS A 282 -69.76 6.83 10.72
CA LYS A 282 -69.01 5.61 10.99
C LYS A 282 -70.06 4.55 11.20
N THR A 283 -70.27 3.73 10.18
CA THR A 283 -70.99 2.48 10.33
C THR A 283 -70.27 1.69 11.41
N LYS A 284 -71.03 1.43 12.47
CA LYS A 284 -70.87 0.39 13.48
C LYS A 284 -70.04 -0.78 12.94
N ASP A 285 -68.76 -0.81 13.30
CA ASP A 285 -68.00 -2.03 13.55
C ASP A 285 -66.88 -1.69 14.52
N GLY A 286 -66.71 -2.58 15.51
CA GLY A 286 -65.96 -2.36 16.73
C GLY A 286 -64.51 -1.94 16.48
N SER A 287 -64.22 -0.69 16.81
CA SER A 287 -62.87 -0.24 17.07
C SER A 287 -63.00 0.86 18.11
N SER A 288 -62.85 0.47 19.38
CA SER A 288 -62.57 1.40 20.47
C SER A 288 -61.57 2.45 19.99
N ALA A 289 -61.93 3.71 20.17
CA ALA A 289 -61.04 4.84 20.05
C ALA A 289 -59.95 4.72 21.14
N ALA A 290 -58.98 3.83 20.91
CA ALA A 290 -57.66 3.99 21.47
C ALA A 290 -56.97 5.02 20.59
N GLU A 291 -56.50 6.11 21.19
CA GLU A 291 -55.53 7.00 20.56
C GLU A 291 -54.53 6.17 19.76
N ALA A 292 -54.27 6.55 18.51
CA ALA A 292 -53.20 5.97 17.72
C ALA A 292 -51.83 6.40 18.26
N ALA A 293 -51.56 6.14 19.55
CA ALA A 293 -50.25 6.20 20.14
C ALA A 293 -49.54 4.88 19.80
N HIS A 294 -49.05 4.79 18.56
CA HIS A 294 -48.14 3.72 18.18
C HIS A 294 -46.84 3.86 18.99
N GLN A 295 -46.77 3.21 20.16
CA GLN A 295 -45.54 3.03 20.91
C GLN A 295 -44.97 1.67 20.54
N PRO A 296 -43.97 1.59 19.64
CA PRO A 296 -43.32 0.31 19.39
C PRO A 296 -42.74 -0.19 20.71
N GLN A 297 -42.95 -1.48 21.00
CA GLN A 297 -42.38 -2.12 22.18
C GLN A 297 -40.87 -2.26 21.96
N ILE A 298 -40.12 -1.21 22.30
CA ILE A 298 -38.67 -1.18 22.18
C ILE A 298 -38.12 -2.10 23.27
N ASN A 299 -37.43 -3.17 22.86
CA ASN A 299 -36.68 -4.01 23.79
C ASN A 299 -35.72 -3.14 24.59
N LYS A 300 -36.02 -2.96 25.89
CA LYS A 300 -35.27 -2.09 26.79
C LYS A 300 -33.88 -2.66 27.09
N GLU A 301 -33.76 -3.98 27.03
CA GLU A 301 -32.52 -4.67 27.35
C GLU A 301 -31.83 -5.12 26.08
N VAL A 302 -30.63 -4.60 25.90
CA VAL A 302 -29.72 -5.02 24.84
C VAL A 302 -29.11 -6.35 25.26
N PRO A 303 -29.37 -7.46 24.52
CA PRO A 303 -28.76 -8.74 24.84
C PRO A 303 -27.23 -8.64 24.84
N ASP A 304 -26.57 -9.40 25.70
CA ASP A 304 -25.11 -9.45 25.70
C ASP A 304 -24.60 -10.17 24.44
N PHE A 305 -24.29 -9.38 23.41
CA PHE A 305 -23.75 -9.83 22.15
C PHE A 305 -22.38 -10.48 22.28
N LYS A 306 -21.58 -10.11 23.29
CA LYS A 306 -20.27 -10.75 23.51
C LYS A 306 -20.48 -12.16 24.04
N ALA A 307 -21.39 -12.36 24.98
CA ALA A 307 -21.72 -13.68 25.51
C ALA A 307 -22.36 -14.59 24.44
N SER A 308 -23.28 -14.07 23.64
CA SER A 308 -23.91 -14.84 22.56
C SER A 308 -22.90 -15.23 21.47
N HIS A 309 -22.01 -14.31 21.08
CA HIS A 309 -20.94 -14.58 20.12
C HIS A 309 -19.96 -15.66 20.64
N LYS A 310 -19.55 -15.58 21.91
CA LYS A 310 -18.69 -16.60 22.54
C LYS A 310 -19.35 -17.98 22.55
N ARG A 311 -20.67 -18.06 22.84
CA ARG A 311 -21.42 -19.33 22.78
C ARG A 311 -21.45 -19.90 21.36
N PHE A 312 -21.70 -19.05 20.37
CA PHE A 312 -21.71 -19.44 18.97
C PHE A 312 -20.34 -19.94 18.50
N GLN A 313 -19.27 -19.24 18.86
CA GLN A 313 -17.90 -19.63 18.50
C GLN A 313 -17.51 -20.99 19.11
N LYS A 314 -17.82 -21.22 20.39
CA LYS A 314 -17.64 -22.54 21.04
C LYS A 314 -18.41 -23.64 20.30
N GLN A 315 -19.64 -23.34 19.87
CA GLN A 315 -20.44 -24.30 19.11
C GLN A 315 -19.81 -24.62 17.74
N LEU A 316 -19.18 -23.66 17.08
CA LEU A 316 -18.44 -23.89 15.83
C LEU A 316 -17.17 -24.70 16.07
N GLU A 317 -16.41 -24.42 17.12
CA GLU A 317 -15.21 -25.17 17.48
C GLU A 317 -15.53 -26.65 17.73
N ARG A 318 -16.60 -26.93 18.48
CA ARG A 318 -17.10 -28.31 18.69
C ARG A 318 -17.49 -29.02 17.39
N ARG A 319 -17.95 -28.29 16.37
CA ARG A 319 -18.30 -28.86 15.05
C ARG A 319 -17.11 -28.95 14.09
N LYS A 320 -16.05 -28.17 14.33
CA LYS A 320 -14.82 -28.18 13.54
C LYS A 320 -13.97 -29.39 13.86
N GLU A 321 -14.05 -29.90 15.08
CA GLU A 321 -13.35 -31.11 15.49
C GLU A 321 -13.93 -32.34 14.77
N VAL A 322 -13.08 -32.94 13.93
CA VAL A 322 -13.18 -34.29 13.33
C VAL A 322 -14.15 -34.46 12.16
N LYS A 323 -13.74 -33.98 10.98
CA LYS A 323 -13.95 -34.77 9.76
C LYS A 323 -12.65 -35.53 9.48
N PRO A 324 -12.67 -36.87 9.34
CA PRO A 324 -11.47 -37.60 8.96
C PRO A 324 -10.98 -37.03 7.63
N VAL A 325 -9.67 -36.78 7.53
CA VAL A 325 -9.03 -36.35 6.29
C VAL A 325 -9.36 -37.39 5.24
N THR A 326 -10.11 -37.00 4.20
CA THR A 326 -10.37 -37.88 3.06
C THR A 326 -9.03 -38.25 2.43
N ALA A 327 -8.57 -39.47 2.70
CA ALA A 327 -7.38 -40.02 2.09
C ALA A 327 -7.73 -40.35 0.64
N CYS A 328 -6.94 -39.83 -0.30
CA CYS A 328 -7.06 -40.22 -1.69
C CYS A 328 -6.63 -41.68 -1.81
N GLU A 329 -7.57 -42.58 -2.15
CA GLU A 329 -7.17 -43.90 -2.59
C GLU A 329 -6.36 -43.79 -3.89
N PRO A 330 -5.32 -44.61 -4.06
CA PRO A 330 -4.57 -44.67 -5.30
C PRO A 330 -5.50 -45.10 -6.43
N PHE A 331 -5.81 -44.18 -7.34
CA PHE A 331 -6.57 -44.47 -8.55
C PHE A 331 -5.61 -44.77 -9.71
N GLN A 332 -5.94 -45.80 -10.49
CA GLN A 332 -5.14 -46.17 -11.65
C GLN A 332 -5.44 -45.21 -12.82
N LEU A 333 -4.49 -44.32 -13.10
CA LEU A 333 -4.52 -43.46 -14.28
C LEU A 333 -4.26 -44.29 -15.55
N LYS A 334 -5.18 -44.26 -16.52
CA LYS A 334 -5.04 -44.92 -17.85
C LYS A 334 -4.06 -44.17 -18.78
N THR A 335 -2.97 -43.63 -18.23
CA THR A 335 -1.96 -42.87 -19.01
C THR A 335 -1.20 -43.73 -19.99
N SER A 336 -1.14 -45.05 -19.76
CA SER A 336 -0.57 -46.03 -20.70
C SER A 336 -1.36 -46.15 -22.01
N GLN A 337 -2.65 -45.80 -22.00
CA GLN A 337 -3.50 -45.83 -23.20
C GLN A 337 -3.41 -44.55 -24.04
N ILE A 338 -2.74 -43.52 -23.51
CA ILE A 338 -2.58 -42.24 -24.19
C ILE A 338 -1.26 -42.30 -24.96
N SER A 339 -1.32 -42.29 -26.29
CA SER A 339 -0.14 -42.25 -27.14
C SER A 339 0.73 -41.04 -26.77
N CYS A 340 1.96 -41.28 -26.30
CA CYS A 340 2.84 -40.20 -25.92
C CYS A 340 3.27 -39.44 -27.18
N HIS A 341 3.08 -38.12 -27.19
CA HIS A 341 3.47 -37.29 -28.32
C HIS A 341 4.95 -36.90 -28.30
N ARG A 342 5.76 -37.74 -27.64
CA ARG A 342 7.19 -37.52 -27.37
C ARG A 342 7.99 -37.38 -28.66
N GLU A 343 7.70 -38.20 -29.65
CA GLU A 343 8.40 -38.18 -30.93
C GLU A 343 8.17 -36.89 -31.69
N ARG A 344 6.93 -36.37 -31.73
CA ARG A 344 6.67 -35.04 -32.32
C ARG A 344 7.44 -33.95 -31.58
N ILE A 345 7.47 -33.99 -30.25
CA ILE A 345 8.19 -32.99 -29.45
C ILE A 345 9.69 -33.04 -29.74
N LEU A 346 10.28 -34.23 -29.85
CA LEU A 346 11.70 -34.39 -30.20
C LEU A 346 11.98 -33.89 -31.62
N ALA A 347 11.11 -34.19 -32.58
CA ALA A 347 11.21 -33.71 -33.95
C ALA A 347 11.12 -32.17 -34.03
N ASP A 348 10.22 -31.55 -33.26
CA ASP A 348 10.09 -30.09 -33.17
C ASP A 348 11.36 -29.45 -32.57
N ILE A 349 11.94 -30.05 -31.52
CA ILE A 349 13.19 -29.58 -30.91
C ILE A 349 14.36 -29.66 -31.90
N GLU A 350 14.46 -30.76 -32.65
CA GLU A 350 15.53 -30.95 -33.65
C GLU A 350 15.37 -29.99 -34.84
N LYS A 351 14.12 -29.77 -35.26
CA LYS A 351 13.79 -28.76 -36.28
C LYS A 351 14.19 -27.35 -35.82
N ASP A 352 13.93 -27.00 -34.56
CA ASP A 352 14.35 -25.72 -33.97
C ASP A 352 15.87 -25.58 -33.86
N ARG A 353 16.59 -26.68 -33.66
CA ARG A 353 18.07 -26.70 -33.63
C ARG A 353 18.68 -26.57 -35.02
N SER A 354 18.08 -27.18 -36.04
CA SER A 354 18.56 -27.13 -37.43
C SER A 354 18.17 -25.84 -38.16
N SER A 355 17.17 -25.11 -37.66
CA SER A 355 16.70 -23.85 -38.21
C SER A 355 17.66 -22.68 -37.92
N PRO A 356 17.85 -21.73 -38.85
CA PRO A 356 18.61 -20.50 -38.61
C PRO A 356 18.08 -19.72 -37.40
N ARG A 357 18.97 -19.13 -36.60
CA ARG A 357 18.66 -18.42 -35.34
C ARG A 357 17.56 -17.35 -35.47
N MET A 358 17.38 -16.76 -36.65
CA MET A 358 16.36 -15.73 -36.92
C MET A 358 14.92 -16.26 -37.01
N LEU A 359 14.73 -17.58 -37.16
CA LEU A 359 13.42 -18.24 -37.23
C LEU A 359 13.07 -18.99 -35.93
N ARG A 360 13.94 -18.92 -34.91
CA ARG A 360 13.75 -19.56 -33.61
C ARG A 360 13.10 -18.57 -32.64
N TRP A 361 12.14 -19.04 -31.86
CA TRP A 361 11.57 -18.28 -30.74
C TRP A 361 12.71 -17.70 -29.85
N PRO A 362 12.68 -16.41 -29.46
CA PRO A 362 11.53 -15.48 -29.42
C PRO A 362 11.42 -14.52 -30.62
N TYR A 363 12.23 -14.69 -31.67
CA TYR A 363 12.17 -13.82 -32.84
C TYR A 363 11.08 -14.32 -33.79
N ILE A 364 10.06 -13.48 -33.94
CA ILE A 364 8.78 -13.69 -34.62
C ILE A 364 9.00 -14.22 -36.05
N SER A 365 8.41 -15.38 -36.38
CA SER A 365 8.29 -15.84 -37.76
C SER A 365 7.23 -15.02 -38.50
N PRO A 366 7.37 -14.71 -39.80
CA PRO A 366 6.28 -14.15 -40.59
C PRO A 366 5.11 -15.15 -40.58
N GLY A 367 3.93 -14.67 -40.19
CA GLY A 367 2.80 -15.49 -39.79
C GLY A 367 2.35 -16.53 -40.80
N SER A 368 2.16 -17.76 -40.32
CA SER A 368 1.11 -18.63 -40.85
C SER A 368 -0.19 -18.25 -40.13
N ALA A 369 -1.16 -17.72 -40.87
CA ALA A 369 -2.47 -17.36 -40.34
C ALA A 369 -3.15 -18.60 -39.78
N ARG A 370 -3.18 -18.73 -38.45
CA ARG A 370 -4.05 -19.70 -37.79
C ARG A 370 -5.49 -19.20 -37.88
N THR A 371 -6.33 -19.95 -38.58
CA THR A 371 -7.79 -19.85 -38.47
C THR A 371 -8.19 -20.06 -37.00
N PRO A 372 -9.09 -19.25 -36.41
CA PRO A 372 -9.52 -19.45 -35.04
C PRO A 372 -10.40 -20.69 -34.97
N GLY A 373 -9.85 -21.78 -34.43
CA GLY A 373 -10.61 -22.97 -34.08
C GLY A 373 -11.58 -22.64 -32.94
N SER A 374 -12.87 -22.70 -33.25
CA SER A 374 -13.97 -22.78 -32.31
C SER A 374 -13.69 -23.87 -31.27
N SER A 375 -13.60 -23.49 -29.99
CA SER A 375 -13.74 -24.47 -28.90
C SER A 375 -14.94 -24.09 -28.05
N LEU A 376 -15.97 -24.90 -28.25
CA LEU A 376 -17.17 -25.00 -27.44
C LEU A 376 -16.76 -25.54 -26.07
N CYS A 377 -16.53 -24.67 -25.10
CA CYS A 377 -16.52 -25.04 -23.68
C CYS A 377 -16.85 -23.84 -22.79
N SER A 378 -18.05 -23.29 -23.00
CA SER A 378 -18.70 -22.39 -22.04
C SER A 378 -20.10 -22.92 -21.80
N SER A 379 -20.21 -23.94 -20.96
CA SER A 379 -21.48 -24.34 -20.37
C SER A 379 -21.21 -24.50 -18.89
N LEU A 380 -21.75 -23.54 -18.13
CA LEU A 380 -21.93 -23.44 -16.68
C LEU A 380 -21.52 -22.04 -16.15
N SER A 381 -22.27 -21.02 -16.56
CA SER A 381 -22.66 -19.91 -15.66
C SER A 381 -23.80 -19.14 -16.32
N GLY A 382 -24.94 -19.07 -15.64
CA GLY A 382 -26.19 -18.58 -16.18
C GLY A 382 -26.25 -17.07 -16.41
N SER A 383 -27.30 -16.69 -17.14
CA SER A 383 -27.80 -15.32 -17.37
C SER A 383 -26.93 -14.43 -18.26
N MET A 384 -27.10 -14.57 -19.57
CA MET A 384 -26.68 -13.57 -20.55
C MET A 384 -27.90 -12.78 -21.04
N GLU A 385 -28.51 -12.00 -20.14
CA GLU A 385 -29.33 -10.86 -20.55
C GLU A 385 -28.37 -9.68 -20.79
N LEU A 386 -28.00 -9.47 -22.05
CA LEU A 386 -27.35 -8.24 -22.49
C LEU A 386 -28.41 -7.13 -22.55
N LEU A 387 -28.57 -6.39 -21.45
CA LEU A 387 -29.28 -5.11 -21.52
C LEU A 387 -28.39 -4.09 -22.25
N PRO A 388 -28.89 -3.41 -23.29
CA PRO A 388 -28.12 -2.36 -23.95
C PRO A 388 -27.87 -1.22 -22.96
N ALA A 389 -26.60 -0.87 -22.76
CA ALA A 389 -26.20 0.25 -21.93
C ALA A 389 -26.82 1.54 -22.48
N LYS A 390 -27.71 2.17 -21.70
CA LYS A 390 -28.29 3.48 -22.03
C LYS A 390 -27.16 4.50 -22.00
N ALA A 391 -26.85 5.10 -23.15
CA ALA A 391 -25.88 6.19 -23.23
C ALA A 391 -26.38 7.39 -22.40
N THR A 392 -25.55 7.85 -21.47
CA THR A 392 -25.81 9.06 -20.67
C THR A 392 -25.59 10.32 -21.49
N ASP A 393 -26.33 11.38 -21.19
CA ASP A 393 -26.31 12.68 -21.91
C ASP A 393 -24.90 13.28 -22.06
N ALA A 394 -23.99 13.01 -21.12
CA ALA A 394 -22.59 13.42 -21.19
C ALA A 394 -21.84 12.89 -22.43
N THR A 395 -22.22 11.75 -22.99
CA THR A 395 -21.60 11.17 -24.20
C THR A 395 -22.10 11.83 -25.49
N LYS A 396 -23.28 12.45 -25.49
CA LYS A 396 -23.84 13.15 -26.67
C LYS A 396 -23.29 14.56 -26.87
N LYS A 397 -22.61 15.11 -25.86
CA LYS A 397 -22.11 16.50 -25.84
C LYS A 397 -20.62 16.63 -26.20
N ARG A 398 -19.96 15.55 -26.65
CA ARG A 398 -18.54 15.56 -27.01
C ARG A 398 -18.32 15.55 -28.51
#